data_AF-A0A815HWT2-F1
#
_entry.id   AF-A0A815HWT2-F1
#
_cell.length_a   1.000
_cell.length_b   1.000
_cell.length_c   1.000
_cell.angle_alpha   90.00
_cell.angle_beta   90.00
_cell.angle_gamma   90.00
#
_symmetry.space_group_name_H-M   'P 1'
#
loop_
_entity.id
_entity.type
_entity.pdbx_description
1 polymer ?
#
loop_
_entity_poly.entity_id
_entity_poly.type
_entity_poly.pdbx_seq_one_letter_code
_entity_poly.pdbx_strand_id
1 'polypeptide(L)' 'KGNIVGRYSKIDLFYAQPAYLVIRESDFTQPDSSIPNPIETPAGRIPLGICYHLRFVELARL' A
#
# COMPACT_ATOMS: atom_id res chain seq x y z
N LYS A 1 19.97 -15.03 2.73
CA LYS A 1 20.50 -13.70 3.13
C LYS A 1 19.30 -12.81 3.49
N GLY A 2 19.35 -12.06 4.58
CA GLY A 2 18.25 -11.18 5.03
C GLY A 2 18.26 -9.81 4.35
N ASN A 3 18.47 -9.76 3.04
CA ASN A 3 18.57 -8.49 2.31
C ASN A 3 17.16 -7.94 2.05
N ILE A 4 17.01 -6.62 2.12
CA ILE A 4 15.80 -5.94 1.66
C ILE A 4 15.79 -6.00 0.13
N VAL A 5 14.80 -6.67 -0.45
CA VAL A 5 14.63 -6.85 -1.91
C VAL A 5 13.50 -6.02 -2.51
N GLY A 6 12.76 -5.30 -1.65
CA GLY A 6 11.66 -4.43 -2.03
C GLY A 6 11.26 -3.52 -0.88
N ARG A 7 10.75 -2.34 -1.20
CA ARG A 7 10.17 -1.39 -0.25
C ARG A 7 8.96 -0.76 -0.90
N TYR A 8 7.88 -0.69 -0.14
CA TYR A 8 6.67 0.02 -0.51
C TYR A 8 6.20 0.82 0.71
N SER A 9 5.99 2.11 0.52
CA SER A 9 5.37 3.00 1.49
C SER A 9 3.94 3.23 1.04
N LYS A 10 2.99 3.26 1.98
CA LYS A 10 1.57 3.33 1.64
C LYS A 10 1.26 4.65 0.90
N ILE A 11 0.61 4.55 -0.26
CA ILE A 11 0.13 5.72 -1.00
C ILE A 11 -1.32 6.07 -0.63
N ASP A 12 -2.17 5.06 -0.42
CA ASP A 12 -3.58 5.23 -0.07
C ASP A 12 -3.76 5.07 1.44
N LEU A 13 -3.87 6.18 2.15
CA LEU A 13 -4.17 6.16 3.58
C LEU A 13 -5.67 5.97 3.83
N PHE A 14 -6.00 5.21 4.86
CA PHE A 14 -7.36 4.92 5.27
C PHE A 14 -7.99 6.16 5.90
N TYR A 15 -9.14 6.53 5.35
CA TYR A 15 -10.04 7.50 5.95
C TYR A 15 -11.46 6.95 5.96
N ALA A 16 -12.10 6.97 7.13
CA ALA A 16 -13.51 6.63 7.28
C ALA A 16 -14.13 7.45 8.41
N GLN A 17 -15.35 7.93 8.18
CA GLN A 17 -16.15 8.63 9.18
C GLN A 17 -17.55 7.99 9.28
N PRO A 18 -17.67 6.78 9.85
CA PRO A 18 -18.96 6.28 10.29
C PRO A 18 -19.53 7.16 11.43
N ALA A 19 -20.84 7.09 11.65
CA ALA A 19 -21.64 8.01 12.48
C ALA A 19 -20.93 8.61 13.71
N TYR A 20 -20.29 7.79 14.55
CA TYR A 20 -19.71 8.21 15.83
C TYR A 20 -18.18 8.04 15.90
N LEU A 21 -17.50 7.77 14.79
CA LEU A 21 -16.07 7.50 14.79
C LEU A 21 -15.42 8.08 13.54
N VAL A 22 -14.32 8.82 13.74
CA VAL A 22 -13.42 9.23 12.65
C VAL A 22 -12.15 8.43 12.79
N ILE A 23 -11.80 7.70 11.73
CA ILE A 23 -10.49 7.07 11.59
C ILE A 23 -9.79 7.78 10.44
N ARG A 24 -8.64 8.38 10.73
CA ARG A 24 -7.83 9.13 9.77
C ARG A 24 -6.37 8.73 9.94
N GLU A 25 -5.91 7.82 9.08
CA GLU A 25 -4.54 7.31 9.15
C GLU A 25 -3.48 8.40 8.88
N SER A 26 -3.86 9.44 8.14
CA SER A 26 -3.00 10.59 7.87
C SER A 26 -2.64 11.42 9.11
N ASP A 27 -3.31 11.21 10.24
CA ASP A 27 -2.95 11.90 11.50
C ASP A 27 -1.65 11.37 12.10
N PHE A 28 -1.21 10.17 11.71
CA PHE A 28 -0.01 9.53 12.25
C PHE A 28 0.88 8.89 11.18
N THR A 29 0.48 8.93 9.90
CA THR A 29 1.24 8.36 8.78
C THR A 29 1.32 9.37 7.63
N GLN A 30 2.46 9.42 6.94
CA GLN A 30 2.61 10.20 5.72
C GLN A 30 2.43 9.28 4.50
N PRO A 31 1.61 9.67 3.50
CA PRO A 31 1.53 8.93 2.26
C PRO A 31 2.80 9.11 1.45
N ASP A 32 3.15 8.10 0.67
CA ASP A 32 4.13 8.24 -0.40
C ASP A 32 3.44 8.63 -1.72
N SER A 33 4.23 8.88 -2.76
CA SER A 33 3.77 9.44 -4.03
C SER A 33 3.79 8.46 -5.20
N SER A 34 4.33 7.26 -5.03
CA SER A 34 4.50 6.31 -6.13
C SER A 34 4.30 4.86 -5.73
N ILE A 35 3.77 4.09 -6.69
CA ILE A 35 3.66 2.64 -6.61
C ILE A 35 4.92 2.06 -7.27
N PRO A 36 5.72 1.25 -6.55
CA PRO A 36 6.87 0.61 -7.15
C PRO A 36 6.43 -0.49 -8.13
N ASN A 37 7.28 -0.77 -9.11
CA ASN A 37 7.09 -1.93 -9.97
C ASN A 37 7.04 -3.24 -9.14
N PRO A 38 6.32 -4.27 -9.60
CA PRO A 38 6.36 -5.59 -8.99
C PRO A 38 7.79 -6.09 -8.79
N ILE A 39 8.06 -6.68 -7.63
CA ILE A 39 9.37 -7.23 -7.31
C ILE A 39 9.51 -8.64 -7.90
N GLU A 40 10.68 -8.93 -8.46
CA GLU A 40 11.01 -10.27 -8.93
C GLU A 40 11.28 -11.19 -7.73
N THR A 41 10.55 -12.30 -7.65
CA THR A 41 10.73 -13.31 -6.62
C THR A 41 10.79 -14.70 -7.25
N PRO A 42 11.27 -15.73 -6.54
CA PRO A 42 11.22 -17.11 -7.04
C PRO A 42 9.80 -17.62 -7.36
N ALA A 43 8.76 -16.99 -6.80
CA ALA A 43 7.35 -17.31 -7.09
C ALA A 43 6.76 -16.46 -8.23
N GLY A 44 7.56 -15.62 -8.88
CA GLY A 44 7.15 -14.69 -9.93
C GLY A 44 7.17 -13.23 -9.49
N ARG A 45 6.54 -12.38 -10.31
CA ARG A 45 6.43 -10.93 -10.10
C ARG A 45 5.36 -10.64 -9.05
N ILE A 46 5.76 -10.05 -7.92
CA ILE A 46 4.84 -9.75 -6.82
C ILE A 46 4.63 -8.24 -6.70
N PRO A 47 3.42 -7.71 -6.97
CA PRO A 47 3.09 -6.32 -6.67
C PRO A 47 3.02 -6.09 -5.16
N LEU A 48 3.42 -4.90 -4.71
CA LEU A 48 3.39 -4.53 -3.30
C LEU A 48 2.21 -3.59 -3.02
N GLY A 49 1.38 -3.95 -2.05
CA GLY A 49 0.25 -3.15 -1.59
C GLY A 49 -0.01 -3.35 -0.10
N ILE A 50 -0.64 -2.36 0.56
CA ILE A 50 -0.95 -2.41 2.00
C ILE A 50 -2.42 -2.06 2.21
N CYS A 51 -3.17 -3.00 2.78
CA CYS A 51 -4.52 -2.81 3.32
C CYS A 51 -5.46 -2.02 2.39
N TYR A 52 -5.59 -0.71 2.58
CA TYR A 52 -6.56 0.13 1.88
C TYR A 52 -6.39 0.18 0.36
N HIS A 53 -5.18 -0.08 -0.14
CA HIS A 53 -4.88 -0.18 -1.57
C HIS A 53 -5.73 -1.28 -2.27
N LEU A 54 -6.21 -2.30 -1.55
CA LEU A 54 -7.11 -3.34 -2.11
C LEU A 54 -8.43 -2.78 -2.68
N ARG A 55 -8.80 -1.55 -2.34
CA ARG A 55 -10.01 -0.88 -2.85
C ARG A 55 -9.81 -0.18 -4.20
N PHE A 56 -8.58 -0.09 -4.68
CA PHE A 56 -8.20 0.60 -5.91
C PHE A 56 -7.82 -0.44 -6.98
N VAL A 57 -8.50 -0.39 -8.12
CA VAL A 57 -8.35 -1.40 -9.20
C VAL A 57 -6.97 -1.37 -9.83
N GLU A 58 -6.27 -0.25 -9.71
CA GLU A 58 -4.91 0.01 -10.17
C GLU A 58 -3.94 -1.04 -9.62
N LEU A 59 -4.11 -1.50 -8.37
CA LEU A 59 -3.27 -2.54 -7.77
C LEU A 59 -3.35 -3.87 -8.52
N ALA A 60 -4.54 -4.22 -9.01
CA ALA A 60 -4.77 -5.47 -9.75
C ALA A 60 -4.26 -5.41 -11.20
N ARG A 61 -3.83 -4.23 -11.67
CA ARG A 61 -3.31 -4.02 -13.02
C ARG A 61 -1.78 -3.99 -13.09
N LEU A 62 -1.11 -4.11 -11.95
CA LEU A 62 0.36 -4.22 -11.83
C LEU A 62 0.83 -5.66 -12.09
#